data_AF-A0A674NMR2-F1
#
_entry.id   AF-A0A674NMR2-F1
#
_cell.length_a   1.000
_cell.length_b   1.000
_cell.length_c   1.000
_cell.angle_alpha   90.00
_cell.angle_beta   90.00
_cell.angle_gamma   90.00
#
_symmetry.space_group_name_H-M   'P 1'
#
loop_
_entity.id
_entity.type
_entity.pdbx_description
1 polymer ?
#
loop_
_entity_poly.entity_id
_entity_poly.type
_entity_poly.pdbx_seq_one_letter_code
_entity_poly.pdbx_strand_id
1 'polypeptide(L)'
;MNYHHVILLVSSRTVLPSLSRPANYSHIFYAVMFDAGSTGTRIHVFTFIHTDSGKLPVLDNEMFYSTKPGLSAYVDIPEMAAQTVRTMLKVAKNAVPRLEWKRTPVLLRATAGLRLLPAGKAQALLDQVQHVFDESPFFVPDNSVSIMNGTKEGILAWITMNFLTGHLRKETKSTVGILDLGGGSTQITFLPKLKKTIEDVPGADYIARFDALNRTFELYSHSYLGNGQMVARLAVLGALDAEGTVHEVFRSSCLPKKFRGEWSFGGLTYQVSGDPDGYTGYKTCYQEVLKAVKGIIHQPFELEDNTVFYAFSYYYDVAVDAGLIGDVHGGRLQVRDFKKKAKEACSKTTKRPPAFPFLCMDMTYITCLLKDGFGFKESTVLQLSKKVNNVESSWALGAILDHFYNLNIR
;
A
#
# COMPACT_ATOMS: atom_id res chain seq x y z
N MET A 1 -2.09 53.05 4.51
CA MET A 1 -3.46 53.02 3.93
C MET A 1 -3.36 52.69 2.46
N ASN A 2 -3.70 51.46 2.09
CA ASN A 2 -4.41 51.11 0.85
C ASN A 2 -4.62 49.59 0.85
N TYR A 3 -5.84 49.19 1.21
CA TYR A 3 -6.32 47.83 1.13
C TYR A 3 -6.68 47.54 -0.32
N HIS A 4 -6.03 46.54 -0.94
CA HIS A 4 -6.56 45.95 -2.16
C HIS A 4 -7.59 44.88 -1.80
N HIS A 5 -8.86 45.25 -1.95
CA HIS A 5 -9.98 44.33 -2.03
C HIS A 5 -9.88 43.49 -3.31
N VAL A 6 -9.64 42.19 -3.17
CA VAL A 6 -9.92 41.22 -4.22
C VAL A 6 -11.37 40.78 -4.04
N ILE A 7 -12.22 41.22 -4.98
CA ILE A 7 -13.61 40.78 -5.09
C ILE A 7 -13.61 39.36 -5.66
N LEU A 8 -14.02 38.38 -4.84
CA LEU A 8 -14.37 37.04 -5.29
C LEU A 8 -15.73 37.08 -6.00
N LEU A 9 -15.71 37.09 -7.33
CA LEU A 9 -16.89 36.79 -8.15
C LEU A 9 -17.19 35.29 -8.04
N VAL A 10 -18.13 34.93 -7.18
CA VAL A 10 -18.75 33.60 -7.16
C VAL A 10 -19.74 33.55 -8.33
N SER A 11 -19.32 32.94 -9.44
CA SER A 11 -20.23 32.61 -10.54
C SER A 11 -21.00 31.33 -10.21
N SER A 12 -22.32 31.49 -10.27
CA SER A 12 -23.37 30.54 -9.98
C SER A 12 -23.41 29.30 -10.89
N ARG A 13 -23.79 28.17 -10.27
CA ARG A 13 -24.46 26.97 -10.85
C ARG A 13 -23.70 26.13 -11.87
N THR A 14 -22.83 25.24 -11.36
CA THR A 14 -22.64 23.92 -11.98
C THR A 14 -23.78 23.02 -11.56
N VAL A 15 -24.69 22.75 -12.50
CA VAL A 15 -25.70 21.69 -12.38
C VAL A 15 -24.94 20.36 -12.35
N LEU A 16 -24.88 19.72 -11.18
CA LEU A 16 -24.47 18.32 -11.07
C LEU A 16 -25.43 17.48 -11.92
N PRO A 17 -24.94 16.57 -12.79
CA PRO A 17 -25.82 15.64 -13.46
C PRO A 17 -26.46 14.76 -12.38
N SER A 18 -27.72 15.01 -12.08
CA SER A 18 -28.55 14.09 -11.32
C SER A 18 -28.75 12.84 -12.17
N LEU A 19 -27.86 11.85 -12.01
CA LEU A 19 -28.21 10.48 -12.31
C LEU A 19 -29.41 10.16 -11.41
N SER A 20 -30.59 10.12 -12.03
CA SER A 20 -31.82 9.65 -11.42
C SER A 20 -31.59 8.23 -10.91
N ARG A 21 -31.23 8.12 -9.62
CA ARG A 21 -31.11 6.84 -8.92
C ARG A 21 -32.51 6.21 -8.87
N PRO A 22 -32.69 4.96 -9.31
CA PRO A 22 -33.93 4.23 -9.08
C PRO A 22 -34.23 4.21 -7.58
N ALA A 23 -35.45 4.57 -7.22
CA ALA A 23 -35.93 4.72 -5.85
C ALA A 23 -36.09 3.38 -5.13
N ASN A 24 -34.99 2.67 -4.88
CA ASN A 24 -35.00 1.50 -4.01
C ASN A 24 -33.79 1.51 -3.06
N TYR A 25 -33.88 2.34 -2.02
CA TYR A 25 -32.89 2.43 -0.93
C TYR A 25 -32.68 1.08 -0.21
N SER A 26 -33.59 0.11 -0.35
CA SER A 26 -33.54 -1.20 0.30
C SER A 26 -32.37 -2.10 -0.12
N HIS A 27 -31.67 -1.77 -1.21
CA HIS A 27 -30.57 -2.58 -1.75
C HIS A 27 -29.18 -1.95 -1.56
N ILE A 28 -29.07 -0.76 -0.99
CA ILE A 28 -27.77 -0.09 -0.80
C ILE A 28 -27.25 -0.36 0.61
N PHE A 29 -25.96 -0.69 0.71
CA PHE A 29 -25.27 -0.81 1.99
C PHE A 29 -23.87 -0.21 1.91
N TYR A 30 -23.30 0.07 3.08
CA TYR A 30 -22.04 0.80 3.21
C TYR A 30 -21.08 0.02 4.08
N ALA A 31 -19.78 0.30 3.93
CA ALA A 31 -18.77 -0.15 4.88
C ALA A 31 -17.61 0.84 4.95
N VAL A 32 -17.04 0.98 6.14
CA VAL A 32 -15.89 1.85 6.40
C VAL A 32 -14.69 1.00 6.76
N MET A 33 -13.61 1.11 5.99
CA MET A 33 -12.34 0.45 6.24
C MET A 33 -11.24 1.47 6.44
N PHE A 34 -10.53 1.36 7.56
CA PHE A 34 -9.29 2.06 7.81
C PHE A 34 -8.09 1.17 7.51
N ASP A 35 -7.20 1.66 6.65
CA ASP A 35 -5.86 1.09 6.44
C ASP A 35 -4.85 1.91 7.23
N ALA A 36 -4.33 1.34 8.32
CA ALA A 36 -3.26 1.93 9.12
C ALA A 36 -1.89 1.41 8.67
N GLY A 37 -1.41 1.98 7.57
CA GLY A 37 -0.10 1.67 6.99
C GLY A 37 1.07 2.36 7.69
N SER A 38 2.30 1.93 7.37
CA SER A 38 3.53 2.41 8.01
C SER A 38 3.83 3.90 7.82
N THR A 39 3.36 4.50 6.73
CA THR A 39 3.68 5.90 6.36
C THR A 39 2.47 6.83 6.34
N GLY A 40 1.27 6.29 6.56
CA GLY A 40 0.03 7.03 6.53
C GLY A 40 -1.17 6.15 6.83
N THR A 41 -2.26 6.79 7.25
CA THR A 41 -3.54 6.14 7.54
C THR A 41 -4.56 6.57 6.49
N ARG A 42 -5.35 5.62 5.99
CA ARG A 42 -6.37 5.84 4.96
C ARG A 42 -7.74 5.42 5.48
N ILE A 43 -8.78 6.10 5.02
CA ILE A 43 -10.18 5.71 5.23
C ILE A 43 -10.83 5.52 3.87
N HIS A 44 -11.47 4.36 3.73
CA HIS A 44 -12.26 3.97 2.57
C HIS A 44 -13.71 3.84 3.02
N VAL A 45 -14.62 4.50 2.32
CA VAL A 45 -16.05 4.37 2.53
C VAL A 45 -16.67 3.85 1.25
N PHE A 46 -16.99 2.58 1.26
CA PHE A 46 -17.56 1.89 0.11
C PHE A 46 -19.08 1.97 0.14
N THR A 47 -19.68 2.18 -1.03
CA THR A 47 -21.12 2.07 -1.27
C THR A 47 -21.35 0.88 -2.19
N PHE A 48 -22.16 -0.06 -1.76
CA PHE A 48 -22.49 -1.28 -2.50
C PHE A 48 -23.97 -1.34 -2.80
N ILE A 49 -24.29 -2.07 -3.88
CA ILE A 49 -25.65 -2.45 -4.25
C ILE A 49 -25.73 -3.97 -4.14
N HIS A 50 -26.70 -4.45 -3.35
CA HIS A 50 -27.03 -5.87 -3.23
C HIS A 50 -27.39 -6.45 -4.60
N THR A 51 -26.91 -7.65 -4.86
CA THR A 51 -27.27 -8.49 -6.00
C THR A 51 -28.09 -9.69 -5.51
N ASP A 52 -28.66 -10.44 -6.45
CA ASP A 52 -29.38 -11.68 -6.12
C ASP A 52 -28.51 -12.64 -5.29
N SER A 53 -29.16 -13.51 -4.52
CA SER A 53 -28.50 -14.48 -3.64
C SER A 53 -27.41 -15.29 -4.38
N GLY A 54 -26.20 -15.34 -3.82
CA GLY A 54 -25.08 -16.13 -4.33
C GLY A 54 -24.12 -15.38 -5.26
N LYS A 55 -24.29 -14.08 -5.47
CA LYS A 55 -23.34 -13.22 -6.20
C LYS A 55 -22.65 -12.22 -5.27
N LEU A 56 -21.44 -11.80 -5.66
CA LEU A 56 -20.76 -10.66 -5.05
C LEU A 56 -21.55 -9.37 -5.31
N PRO A 57 -21.41 -8.33 -4.46
CA PRO A 57 -22.16 -7.11 -4.60
C PRO A 57 -21.60 -6.28 -5.75
N VAL A 58 -22.39 -5.33 -6.27
CA VAL A 58 -21.87 -4.31 -7.18
C VAL A 58 -21.30 -3.17 -6.33
N LEU A 59 -20.04 -2.80 -6.57
CA LEU A 59 -19.45 -1.62 -5.97
C LEU A 59 -19.91 -0.39 -6.78
N ASP A 60 -20.69 0.48 -6.13
CA ASP A 60 -21.22 1.73 -6.73
C ASP A 60 -20.19 2.85 -6.65
N ASN A 61 -19.58 3.03 -5.47
CA ASN A 61 -18.64 4.12 -5.25
C ASN A 61 -17.67 3.84 -4.09
N GLU A 62 -16.52 4.52 -4.13
CA GLU A 62 -15.60 4.66 -3.01
C GLU A 62 -15.40 6.16 -2.73
N MET A 63 -15.58 6.56 -1.47
CA MET A 63 -15.01 7.80 -0.96
C MET A 63 -13.72 7.48 -0.20
N PHE A 64 -12.63 8.14 -0.58
CA PHE A 64 -11.29 7.87 -0.08
C PHE A 64 -10.66 9.14 0.51
N TYR A 65 -10.01 9.00 1.67
CA TYR A 65 -9.18 10.04 2.26
C TYR A 65 -7.94 9.44 2.93
N SER A 66 -6.81 10.15 2.87
CA SER A 66 -5.53 9.70 3.41
C SER A 66 -4.85 10.82 4.20
N THR A 67 -4.13 10.45 5.25
CA THR A 67 -3.33 11.34 6.08
C THR A 67 -1.96 10.75 6.38
N LYS A 68 -1.00 11.62 6.70
CA LYS A 68 0.35 11.28 7.16
C LYS A 68 0.66 12.05 8.46
N PRO A 69 1.48 11.51 9.38
CA PRO A 69 2.12 10.19 9.32
C PRO A 69 1.13 9.03 9.59
N GLY A 70 1.64 7.79 9.53
CA GLY A 70 0.87 6.61 9.94
C GLY A 70 0.82 6.47 11.46
N LEU A 71 -0.06 5.60 11.96
CA LEU A 71 -0.29 5.46 13.42
C LEU A 71 0.97 5.03 14.18
N SER A 72 1.89 4.29 13.55
CA SER A 72 3.15 3.87 14.18
C SER A 72 4.07 5.03 14.54
N ALA A 73 3.90 6.22 13.93
CA ALA A 73 4.66 7.41 14.33
C ALA A 73 4.22 7.98 15.69
N TYR A 74 3.05 7.56 16.21
CA TYR A 74 2.52 7.98 17.49
C TYR A 74 2.74 6.94 18.59
N VAL A 75 3.70 6.03 18.40
CA VAL A 75 3.97 4.91 19.30
C VAL A 75 4.18 5.33 20.77
N ASP A 76 4.78 6.50 20.99
CA ASP A 76 5.03 7.05 22.33
C ASP A 76 3.95 8.05 22.80
N ILE A 77 2.96 8.37 21.94
CA ILE A 77 1.86 9.29 22.24
C ILE A 77 0.53 8.75 21.64
N PRO A 78 -0.01 7.62 22.14
CA PRO A 78 -1.14 6.92 21.51
C PRO A 78 -2.41 7.76 21.34
N GLU A 79 -2.61 8.81 22.14
CA GLU A 79 -3.75 9.73 22.05
C GLU A 79 -3.79 10.45 20.68
N MET A 80 -2.63 10.65 20.04
CA MET A 80 -2.56 11.23 18.70
C MET A 80 -3.12 10.28 17.63
N ALA A 81 -3.04 8.96 17.85
CA ALA A 81 -3.68 7.98 16.98
C ALA A 81 -5.22 8.09 17.08
N ALA A 82 -5.76 8.19 18.31
CA ALA A 82 -7.18 8.44 18.54
C ALA A 82 -7.65 9.73 17.84
N GLN A 83 -6.91 10.83 17.98
CA GLN A 83 -7.27 12.11 17.37
C GLN A 83 -7.25 12.05 15.83
N THR A 84 -6.28 11.32 15.26
CA THR A 84 -6.19 11.08 13.81
C THR A 84 -7.44 10.33 13.32
N VAL A 85 -7.79 9.22 13.97
CA VAL A 85 -8.96 8.41 13.59
C VAL A 85 -10.28 9.18 13.79
N ARG A 86 -10.43 9.93 14.89
CA ARG A 86 -11.61 10.77 15.15
C ARG A 86 -11.81 11.83 14.06
N THR A 87 -10.73 12.40 13.55
CA THR A 87 -10.79 13.36 12.43
C THR A 87 -11.25 12.68 11.14
N MET A 88 -10.68 11.51 10.83
CA MET A 88 -11.03 10.74 9.64
C MET A 88 -12.45 10.17 9.68
N LEU A 89 -13.00 9.82 10.86
CA LEU A 89 -14.39 9.40 11.00
C LEU A 89 -15.40 10.47 10.56
N LYS A 90 -15.03 11.76 10.57
CA LYS A 90 -15.87 12.83 10.01
C LYS A 90 -16.11 12.63 8.52
N VAL A 91 -15.11 12.10 7.81
CA VAL A 91 -15.18 11.79 6.38
C VAL A 91 -16.24 10.70 6.15
N ALA A 92 -16.26 9.65 6.97
CA ALA A 92 -17.32 8.63 6.94
C ALA A 92 -18.71 9.19 7.29
N LYS A 93 -18.83 10.02 8.33
CA LYS A 93 -20.10 10.66 8.71
C LYS A 93 -20.70 11.51 7.58
N ASN A 94 -19.85 12.15 6.77
CA ASN A 94 -20.28 12.95 5.64
C ASN A 94 -20.69 12.11 4.42
N ALA A 95 -20.05 10.96 4.22
CA ALA A 95 -20.30 10.09 3.06
C ALA A 95 -21.49 9.13 3.27
N VAL A 96 -21.72 8.66 4.49
CA VAL A 96 -22.78 7.68 4.81
C VAL A 96 -24.04 8.42 5.30
N PRO A 97 -25.24 8.14 4.74
CA PRO A 97 -26.49 8.69 5.25
C PRO A 97 -26.68 8.39 6.74
N ARG A 98 -27.16 9.38 7.51
CA ARG A 98 -27.30 9.27 8.97
C ARG A 98 -28.13 8.06 9.45
N LEU A 99 -29.15 7.68 8.67
CA LEU A 99 -30.00 6.53 8.97
C LEU A 99 -29.26 5.18 8.86
N GLU A 100 -28.17 5.12 8.10
CA GLU A 100 -27.39 3.91 7.86
C GLU A 100 -26.19 3.76 8.80
N TRP A 101 -25.87 4.78 9.62
CA TRP A 101 -24.68 4.74 10.49
C TRP A 101 -24.67 3.49 11.39
N LYS A 102 -25.76 3.22 12.10
CA LYS A 102 -25.90 2.07 13.00
C LYS A 102 -25.83 0.70 12.32
N ARG A 103 -25.90 0.64 10.98
CA ARG A 103 -25.82 -0.60 10.18
C ARG A 103 -24.52 -0.71 9.39
N THR A 104 -23.75 0.38 9.34
CA THR A 104 -22.53 0.47 8.55
C THR A 104 -21.35 0.03 9.42
N PRO A 105 -20.71 -1.11 9.15
CA PRO A 105 -19.54 -1.54 9.89
C PRO A 105 -18.38 -0.55 9.72
N VAL A 106 -17.69 -0.26 10.81
CA VAL A 106 -16.40 0.42 10.81
C VAL A 106 -15.31 -0.53 11.30
N LEU A 107 -14.26 -0.65 10.49
CA LEU A 107 -13.18 -1.59 10.70
C LEU A 107 -11.84 -0.87 10.49
N LEU A 108 -10.81 -1.28 11.23
CA LEU A 108 -9.43 -0.87 11.03
C LEU A 108 -8.54 -2.11 10.98
N ARG A 109 -7.66 -2.15 9.97
CA ARG A 109 -6.51 -3.05 10.00
C ARG A 109 -5.23 -2.27 9.90
N ALA A 110 -4.33 -2.55 10.83
CA ALA A 110 -2.96 -2.07 10.77
C ALA A 110 -2.06 -3.09 10.07
N THR A 111 -1.07 -2.61 9.33
CA THR A 111 -0.19 -3.47 8.52
C THR A 111 1.23 -3.51 9.10
N ALA A 112 2.26 -3.61 8.25
CA ALA A 112 3.66 -3.76 8.67
C ALA A 112 4.14 -2.70 9.66
N GLY A 113 3.60 -1.47 9.60
CA GLY A 113 3.99 -0.39 10.51
C GLY A 113 3.79 -0.73 11.99
N LEU A 114 2.67 -1.36 12.33
CA LEU A 114 2.40 -1.80 13.71
C LEU A 114 2.98 -3.19 14.00
N ARG A 115 3.13 -4.07 12.97
CA ARG A 115 3.80 -5.38 13.13
C ARG A 115 5.26 -5.25 13.59
N LEU A 116 5.92 -4.14 13.24
CA LEU A 116 7.31 -3.85 13.61
C LEU A 116 7.47 -3.24 15.01
N LEU A 117 6.37 -2.88 15.69
CA LEU A 117 6.42 -2.28 17.02
C LEU A 117 6.44 -3.35 18.11
N PRO A 118 6.97 -3.03 19.31
CA PRO A 118 6.76 -3.85 20.49
C PRO A 118 5.27 -4.09 20.76
N ALA A 119 4.88 -5.34 21.04
CA ALA A 119 3.48 -5.76 21.11
C ALA A 119 2.62 -4.89 22.04
N GLY A 120 3.13 -4.51 23.22
CA GLY A 120 2.39 -3.65 24.15
C GLY A 120 2.15 -2.23 23.62
N LYS A 121 3.12 -1.66 22.89
CA LYS A 121 3.00 -0.33 22.27
C LYS A 121 2.02 -0.36 21.08
N ALA A 122 2.08 -1.41 20.28
CA ALA A 122 1.10 -1.64 19.22
C ALA A 122 -0.32 -1.78 19.78
N GLN A 123 -0.49 -2.56 20.86
CA GLN A 123 -1.80 -2.74 21.50
C GLN A 123 -2.35 -1.42 22.06
N ALA A 124 -1.52 -0.61 22.72
CA ALA A 124 -1.94 0.69 23.24
C ALA A 124 -2.47 1.63 22.14
N LEU A 125 -1.87 1.61 20.94
CA LEU A 125 -2.39 2.34 19.79
C LEU A 125 -3.76 1.79 19.33
N LEU A 126 -3.91 0.48 19.25
CA LEU A 126 -5.18 -0.15 18.84
C LEU A 126 -6.29 0.09 19.85
N ASP A 127 -6.01 0.08 21.16
CA ASP A 127 -6.98 0.35 22.22
C ASP A 127 -7.54 1.78 22.11
N GLN A 128 -6.67 2.76 21.81
CA GLN A 128 -7.09 4.14 21.54
C GLN A 128 -8.01 4.25 20.32
N VAL A 129 -7.74 3.48 19.26
CA VAL A 129 -8.61 3.41 18.08
C VAL A 129 -9.94 2.74 18.42
N GLN A 130 -9.92 1.63 19.14
CA GLN A 130 -11.12 0.89 19.54
C GLN A 130 -12.06 1.79 20.35
N HIS A 131 -11.52 2.53 21.32
CA HIS A 131 -12.28 3.49 22.10
C HIS A 131 -12.97 4.55 21.21
N VAL A 132 -12.26 5.10 20.22
CA VAL A 132 -12.83 6.06 19.26
C VAL A 132 -13.93 5.44 18.39
N PHE A 133 -13.81 4.16 18.04
CA PHE A 133 -14.85 3.43 17.29
C PHE A 133 -16.09 3.22 18.15
N ASP A 134 -15.93 2.82 19.41
CA ASP A 134 -17.01 2.58 20.36
C ASP A 134 -17.81 3.86 20.67
N GLU A 135 -17.14 5.02 20.69
CA GLU A 135 -17.80 6.34 20.80
C GLU A 135 -18.50 6.80 19.51
N SER A 136 -18.24 6.13 18.39
CA SER A 136 -18.78 6.51 17.09
C SER A 136 -20.22 6.00 16.90
N PRO A 137 -21.03 6.63 16.02
CA PRO A 137 -22.39 6.17 15.76
C PRO A 137 -22.46 4.96 14.79
N PHE A 138 -21.31 4.46 14.34
CA PHE A 138 -21.22 3.37 13.38
C PHE A 138 -21.41 2.02 14.07
N PHE A 139 -21.74 0.99 13.29
CA PHE A 139 -21.71 -0.37 13.80
C PHE A 139 -20.25 -0.80 14.00
N VAL A 140 -19.90 -1.30 15.20
CA VAL A 140 -18.56 -1.76 15.55
C VAL A 140 -18.61 -3.27 15.74
N PRO A 141 -18.22 -4.07 14.74
CA PRO A 141 -18.16 -5.52 14.88
C PRO A 141 -17.08 -5.96 15.88
N ASP A 142 -17.18 -7.21 16.35
CA ASP A 142 -16.08 -7.86 17.05
C ASP A 142 -14.81 -7.90 16.17
N ASN A 143 -13.64 -7.77 16.80
CA ASN A 143 -12.36 -7.65 16.10
C ASN A 143 -12.36 -6.52 15.05
N SER A 144 -13.07 -5.42 15.31
CA SER A 144 -13.12 -4.26 14.41
C SER A 144 -11.78 -3.57 14.26
N VAL A 145 -10.94 -3.56 15.30
CA VAL A 145 -9.59 -3.01 15.27
C VAL A 145 -8.56 -4.12 15.51
N SER A 146 -7.67 -4.36 14.55
CA SER A 146 -6.64 -5.39 14.70
C SER A 146 -5.45 -5.19 13.76
N ILE A 147 -4.36 -5.92 14.01
CA ILE A 147 -3.21 -6.00 13.10
C ILE A 147 -3.45 -7.14 12.10
N MET A 148 -3.33 -6.83 10.82
CA MET A 148 -3.47 -7.82 9.76
C MET A 148 -2.16 -8.55 9.49
N ASN A 149 -2.26 -9.88 9.39
CA ASN A 149 -1.17 -10.72 8.91
C ASN A 149 -0.79 -10.34 7.47
N GLY A 150 0.51 -10.33 7.16
CA GLY A 150 1.00 -9.92 5.84
C GLY A 150 0.56 -10.80 4.68
N THR A 151 0.43 -12.12 4.87
CA THR A 151 -0.09 -13.02 3.84
C THR A 151 -1.57 -12.71 3.56
N LYS A 152 -2.35 -12.39 4.60
CA LYS A 152 -3.74 -11.93 4.46
C LYS A 152 -3.82 -10.59 3.70
N GLU A 153 -2.90 -9.66 3.95
CA GLU A 153 -2.78 -8.39 3.20
C GLU A 153 -2.65 -8.62 1.69
N GLY A 154 -1.73 -9.51 1.28
CA GLY A 154 -1.53 -9.87 -0.13
C GLY A 154 -2.75 -10.53 -0.79
N ILE A 155 -3.40 -11.46 -0.07
CA ILE A 155 -4.61 -12.15 -0.58
C ILE A 155 -5.76 -11.16 -0.78
N LEU A 156 -6.00 -10.27 0.19
CA LEU A 156 -7.08 -9.29 0.11
C LEU A 156 -6.81 -8.24 -0.98
N ALA A 157 -5.55 -7.86 -1.19
CA ALA A 157 -5.15 -7.06 -2.35
C ALA A 157 -5.39 -7.78 -3.68
N TRP A 158 -5.07 -9.08 -3.76
CA TRP A 158 -5.34 -9.90 -4.94
C TRP A 158 -6.85 -10.02 -5.22
N ILE A 159 -7.66 -10.23 -4.19
CA ILE A 159 -9.14 -10.25 -4.28
C ILE A 159 -9.63 -8.90 -4.80
N THR A 160 -9.11 -7.79 -4.27
CA THR A 160 -9.47 -6.44 -4.70
C THR A 160 -9.21 -6.23 -6.19
N MET A 161 -7.99 -6.54 -6.65
CA MET A 161 -7.63 -6.36 -8.07
C MET A 161 -8.48 -7.25 -8.97
N ASN A 162 -8.62 -8.53 -8.64
CA ASN A 162 -9.42 -9.44 -9.47
C ASN A 162 -10.92 -9.12 -9.43
N PHE A 163 -11.44 -8.55 -8.34
CA PHE A 163 -12.80 -8.02 -8.29
C PHE A 163 -12.96 -6.82 -9.23
N LEU A 164 -12.07 -5.82 -9.12
CA LEU A 164 -12.14 -4.57 -9.89
C LEU A 164 -11.92 -4.79 -11.38
N THR A 165 -11.06 -5.73 -11.77
CA THR A 165 -10.82 -6.08 -13.18
C THR A 165 -11.81 -7.12 -13.71
N GLY A 166 -12.78 -7.56 -12.90
CA GLY A 166 -13.83 -8.49 -13.31
C GLY A 166 -13.38 -9.95 -13.45
N HIS A 167 -12.21 -10.32 -12.93
CA HIS A 167 -11.67 -11.68 -12.95
C HIS A 167 -12.18 -12.56 -11.78
N LEU A 168 -12.73 -11.98 -10.71
CA LEU A 168 -13.32 -12.75 -9.62
C LEU A 168 -14.76 -13.18 -9.96
N ARG A 169 -14.89 -14.14 -10.90
CA ARG A 169 -16.16 -14.72 -11.37
C ARG A 169 -16.03 -16.23 -11.53
N LYS A 170 -17.15 -16.95 -11.51
CA LYS A 170 -17.20 -18.42 -11.58
C LYS A 170 -16.55 -18.96 -12.87
N GLU A 171 -16.70 -18.25 -13.98
CA GLU A 171 -16.24 -18.68 -15.32
C GLU A 171 -14.80 -18.27 -15.63
N THR A 172 -14.12 -17.56 -14.73
CA THR A 172 -12.83 -16.95 -15.06
C THR A 172 -11.69 -17.97 -15.12
N LYS A 173 -11.07 -18.07 -16.31
CA LYS A 173 -9.89 -18.91 -16.59
C LYS A 173 -8.54 -18.22 -16.36
N SER A 174 -8.53 -16.89 -16.20
CA SER A 174 -7.30 -16.09 -16.05
C SER A 174 -7.50 -14.98 -15.03
N THR A 175 -6.54 -14.83 -14.12
CA THR A 175 -6.51 -13.82 -13.07
C THR A 175 -5.28 -12.94 -13.23
N VAL A 176 -5.28 -11.78 -12.58
CA VAL A 176 -4.09 -10.92 -12.49
C VAL A 176 -3.28 -11.26 -11.24
N GLY A 177 -1.98 -11.01 -11.28
CA GLY A 177 -1.12 -10.98 -10.10
C GLY A 177 -1.05 -9.58 -9.50
N ILE A 178 -0.58 -9.48 -8.26
CA ILE A 178 -0.36 -8.19 -7.58
C ILE A 178 1.05 -8.10 -7.01
N LEU A 179 1.54 -6.86 -6.96
CA LEU A 179 2.73 -6.44 -6.25
C LEU A 179 2.38 -5.20 -5.42
N ASP A 180 2.40 -5.32 -4.10
CA ASP A 180 2.16 -4.21 -3.17
C ASP A 180 3.46 -3.87 -2.46
N LEU A 181 4.01 -2.69 -2.71
CA LEU A 181 5.19 -2.22 -1.98
C LEU A 181 4.77 -1.19 -0.94
N GLY A 182 4.58 -1.63 0.30
CA GLY A 182 4.31 -0.78 1.43
C GLY A 182 5.58 -0.13 2.00
N GLY A 183 5.42 0.63 3.10
CA GLY A 183 6.55 1.23 3.80
C GLY A 183 7.37 0.22 4.60
N GLY A 184 6.69 -0.72 5.27
CA GLY A 184 7.31 -1.72 6.15
C GLY A 184 7.44 -3.14 5.57
N SER A 185 6.66 -3.48 4.54
CA SER A 185 6.74 -4.78 3.87
C SER A 185 6.43 -4.65 2.38
N THR A 186 6.70 -5.72 1.64
CA THR A 186 6.24 -5.90 0.26
C THR A 186 5.51 -7.24 0.12
N GLN A 187 4.49 -7.28 -0.73
CA GLN A 187 3.67 -8.45 -0.99
C GLN A 187 3.68 -8.79 -2.48
N ILE A 188 3.70 -10.09 -2.75
CA ILE A 188 3.47 -10.66 -4.08
C ILE A 188 2.41 -11.74 -3.92
N THR A 189 1.37 -11.66 -4.75
CA THR A 189 0.30 -12.67 -4.76
C THR A 189 -0.18 -12.92 -6.18
N PHE A 190 -0.25 -14.18 -6.58
CA PHE A 190 -0.78 -14.58 -7.88
C PHE A 190 -1.27 -16.03 -7.86
N LEU A 191 -2.10 -16.38 -8.85
CA LEU A 191 -2.53 -17.75 -9.09
C LEU A 191 -1.47 -18.46 -9.96
N PRO A 192 -0.74 -19.46 -9.43
CA PRO A 192 0.25 -20.19 -10.22
C PRO A 192 -0.43 -21.05 -11.30
N LYS A 193 0.22 -21.24 -12.44
CA LYS A 193 -0.23 -22.16 -13.51
C LYS A 193 0.57 -23.47 -13.48
N LEU A 194 1.81 -23.41 -13.02
CA LEU A 194 2.71 -24.56 -12.90
C LEU A 194 2.67 -25.11 -11.48
N LYS A 195 2.38 -26.41 -11.35
CA LYS A 195 2.41 -27.13 -10.07
C LYS A 195 3.76 -26.99 -9.37
N LYS A 196 4.85 -26.93 -10.14
CA LYS A 196 6.20 -26.74 -9.63
C LYS A 196 6.35 -25.45 -8.81
N THR A 197 5.64 -24.37 -9.14
CA THR A 197 5.67 -23.12 -8.37
C THR A 197 5.16 -23.30 -6.95
N ILE A 198 4.23 -24.24 -6.74
CA ILE A 198 3.66 -24.57 -5.43
C ILE A 198 4.56 -25.58 -4.69
N GLU A 199 5.18 -26.50 -5.42
CA GLU A 199 6.08 -27.53 -4.85
C GLU A 199 7.45 -26.98 -4.44
N ASP A 200 7.92 -25.91 -5.07
CA ASP A 200 9.26 -25.31 -4.88
C ASP A 200 9.28 -24.20 -3.80
N VAL A 201 8.17 -23.95 -3.12
CA VAL A 201 8.11 -22.89 -2.11
C VAL A 201 8.92 -23.24 -0.85
N PRO A 202 9.47 -22.25 -0.13
CA PRO A 202 10.27 -22.50 1.08
C PRO A 202 9.46 -23.07 2.25
N GLY A 203 8.16 -22.80 2.30
CA GLY A 203 7.29 -23.15 3.42
C GLY A 203 5.81 -23.02 3.09
N ALA A 204 4.97 -23.63 3.92
CA ALA A 204 3.51 -23.61 3.71
C ALA A 204 2.90 -22.21 3.75
N ASP A 205 3.57 -21.24 4.40
CA ASP A 205 3.18 -19.84 4.52
C ASP A 205 3.29 -19.03 3.20
N TYR A 206 3.86 -19.64 2.15
CA TYR A 206 3.89 -19.11 0.79
C TYR A 206 2.66 -19.50 -0.03
N ILE A 207 1.85 -20.44 0.45
CA ILE A 207 0.65 -20.91 -0.21
C ILE A 207 -0.56 -20.49 0.59
N ALA A 208 -1.43 -19.74 -0.06
CA ALA A 208 -2.68 -19.29 0.52
C ALA A 208 -3.85 -20.02 -0.12
N ARG A 209 -4.82 -20.46 0.70
CA ARG A 209 -6.05 -21.05 0.19
C ARG A 209 -7.25 -20.25 0.67
N PHE A 210 -8.18 -19.96 -0.22
CA PHE A 210 -9.43 -19.33 0.16
C PHE A 210 -10.56 -19.77 -0.75
N ASP A 211 -11.78 -19.75 -0.20
CA ASP A 211 -12.98 -20.17 -0.90
C ASP A 211 -13.78 -18.94 -1.33
N ALA A 212 -13.99 -18.81 -2.63
CA ALA A 212 -14.84 -17.76 -3.18
C ALA A 212 -15.65 -18.29 -4.37
N LEU A 213 -16.92 -17.91 -4.44
CA LEU A 213 -17.79 -18.21 -5.57
C LEU A 213 -17.87 -19.72 -5.92
N ASN A 214 -17.94 -20.57 -4.88
CA ASN A 214 -17.92 -22.05 -4.99
C ASN A 214 -16.65 -22.62 -5.67
N ARG A 215 -15.53 -21.91 -5.52
CA ARG A 215 -14.21 -22.35 -5.98
C ARG A 215 -13.18 -22.10 -4.88
N THR A 216 -12.32 -23.09 -4.66
CA THR A 216 -11.11 -22.90 -3.87
C THR A 216 -10.01 -22.37 -4.77
N PHE A 217 -9.40 -21.26 -4.37
CA PHE A 217 -8.19 -20.73 -5.00
C PHE A 217 -6.98 -21.15 -4.19
N GLU A 218 -5.93 -21.57 -4.88
CA GLU A 218 -4.62 -21.87 -4.29
C GLU A 218 -3.61 -20.89 -4.90
N LEU A 219 -3.23 -19.88 -4.12
CA LEU A 219 -2.37 -18.79 -4.56
C LEU A 219 -0.95 -19.00 -4.05
N TYR A 220 0.04 -18.57 -4.84
CA TYR A 220 1.31 -18.15 -4.29
C TYR A 220 1.09 -16.78 -3.65
N SER A 221 1.37 -16.64 -2.37
CA SER A 221 1.23 -15.38 -1.63
C SER A 221 2.28 -15.30 -0.54
N HIS A 222 3.05 -14.22 -0.52
CA HIS A 222 3.97 -13.98 0.58
C HIS A 222 4.13 -12.49 0.89
N SER A 223 4.39 -12.20 2.16
CA SER A 223 4.68 -10.86 2.67
C SER A 223 6.06 -10.81 3.27
N TYR A 224 6.98 -10.08 2.64
CA TYR A 224 8.32 -9.86 3.15
C TYR A 224 8.34 -8.67 4.11
N LEU A 225 8.10 -8.96 5.40
CA LEU A 225 8.20 -7.96 6.47
C LEU A 225 9.66 -7.50 6.60
N GLY A 226 9.87 -6.18 6.67
CA GLY A 226 11.21 -5.59 6.67
C GLY A 226 11.74 -5.23 5.27
N ASN A 227 11.02 -5.61 4.21
CA ASN A 227 11.39 -5.30 2.82
C ASN A 227 10.38 -4.34 2.16
N GLY A 228 9.77 -3.45 2.94
CA GLY A 228 9.03 -2.31 2.41
C GLY A 228 9.98 -1.16 2.02
N GLN A 229 9.50 -0.20 1.23
CA GLN A 229 10.33 0.88 0.67
C GLN A 229 11.10 1.67 1.74
N MET A 230 10.47 1.96 2.89
CA MET A 230 11.10 2.75 3.94
C MET A 230 12.07 1.92 4.77
N VAL A 231 11.72 0.67 5.13
CA VAL A 231 12.63 -0.21 5.86
C VAL A 231 13.82 -0.61 5.00
N ALA A 232 13.63 -0.74 3.68
CA ALA A 232 14.72 -0.96 2.74
C ALA A 232 15.74 0.19 2.74
N ARG A 233 15.31 1.45 2.92
CA ARG A 233 16.25 2.57 3.10
C ARG A 233 17.10 2.37 4.35
N LEU A 234 16.49 1.99 5.48
CA LEU A 234 17.23 1.67 6.71
C LEU A 234 18.23 0.53 6.47
N ALA A 235 17.82 -0.54 5.79
CA ALA A 235 18.69 -1.66 5.47
C ALA A 235 19.89 -1.24 4.62
N VAL A 236 19.68 -0.44 3.57
CA VAL A 236 20.75 0.07 2.70
C VAL A 236 21.68 1.03 3.43
N LEU A 237 21.14 1.85 4.33
CA LEU A 237 21.90 2.78 5.17
C LEU A 237 22.66 2.09 6.32
N GLY A 238 22.39 0.82 6.60
CA GLY A 238 22.93 0.12 7.76
C GLY A 238 22.32 0.56 9.09
N ALA A 239 21.07 1.03 9.09
CA ALA A 239 20.39 1.68 10.21
C ALA A 239 19.21 0.88 10.79
N LEU A 240 19.07 -0.42 10.47
CA LEU A 240 17.92 -1.24 10.90
C LEU A 240 17.79 -1.35 12.43
N ASP A 241 18.92 -1.55 13.11
CA ASP A 241 18.98 -1.74 14.57
C ASP A 241 19.31 -0.44 15.32
N ALA A 242 19.31 0.70 14.62
CA ALA A 242 19.64 1.99 15.23
C ALA A 242 18.42 2.59 15.93
N GLU A 243 18.55 2.89 17.23
CA GLU A 243 17.51 3.57 18.02
C GLU A 243 17.47 5.10 17.79
N GLY A 244 17.74 5.57 16.56
CA GLY A 244 17.76 7.00 16.25
C GLY A 244 18.84 7.77 17.03
N THR A 245 20.07 7.25 17.04
CA THR A 245 21.20 7.83 17.77
C THR A 245 21.63 9.19 17.19
N VAL A 246 21.47 10.26 17.98
CA VAL A 246 21.73 11.66 17.58
C VAL A 246 23.16 11.91 17.06
N HIS A 247 24.12 11.05 17.43
CA HIS A 247 25.54 11.23 17.13
C HIS A 247 26.03 10.44 15.92
N GLU A 248 25.23 9.54 15.36
CA GLU A 248 25.63 8.72 14.21
C GLU A 248 25.07 9.30 12.90
N VAL A 249 25.90 9.33 11.86
CA VAL A 249 25.48 9.73 10.50
C VAL A 249 25.56 8.51 9.60
N PHE A 250 24.41 8.02 9.17
CA PHE A 250 24.31 6.87 8.28
C PHE A 250 24.63 7.27 6.84
N ARG A 251 25.60 6.57 6.25
CA ARG A 251 26.14 6.91 4.91
C ARG A 251 25.80 5.84 3.90
N SER A 252 25.53 6.25 2.67
CA SER A 252 25.28 5.31 1.57
C SER A 252 25.73 5.88 0.23
N SER A 253 26.26 5.02 -0.65
CA SER A 253 26.60 5.38 -2.04
C SER A 253 25.37 5.60 -2.92
N CYS A 254 24.17 5.23 -2.43
CA CYS A 254 22.90 5.53 -3.06
C CYS A 254 22.44 6.98 -2.87
N LEU A 255 23.06 7.73 -1.96
CA LEU A 255 22.76 9.14 -1.73
C LEU A 255 23.74 10.04 -2.50
N PRO A 256 23.31 11.25 -2.91
CA PRO A 256 24.19 12.20 -3.59
C PRO A 256 25.41 12.54 -2.73
N LYS A 257 26.60 12.56 -3.35
CA LYS A 257 27.90 12.73 -2.67
C LYS A 257 27.99 13.88 -1.65
N LYS A 258 27.32 15.00 -1.93
CA LYS A 258 27.31 16.21 -1.08
C LYS A 258 26.04 16.38 -0.24
N PHE A 259 25.12 15.42 -0.33
CA PHE A 259 23.87 15.46 0.43
C PHE A 259 24.15 15.12 1.89
N ARG A 260 23.56 15.92 2.78
CA ARG A 260 23.43 15.65 4.21
C ARG A 260 22.08 16.19 4.65
N GLY A 261 21.34 15.43 5.44
CA GLY A 261 20.04 15.86 5.93
C GLY A 261 19.44 14.89 6.93
N GLU A 262 18.25 15.25 7.40
CA GLU A 262 17.46 14.43 8.31
C GLU A 262 16.38 13.67 7.53
N TRP A 263 16.13 12.45 7.97
CA TRP A 263 15.04 11.63 7.47
C TRP A 263 14.35 10.93 8.63
N SER A 264 13.01 10.93 8.65
CA SER A 264 12.24 10.36 9.76
C SER A 264 11.37 9.20 9.28
N PHE A 265 11.34 8.13 10.06
CA PHE A 265 10.50 6.95 9.84
C PHE A 265 10.30 6.19 11.15
N GLY A 266 9.08 5.67 11.36
CA GLY A 266 8.78 4.86 12.55
C GLY A 266 8.89 5.60 13.88
N GLY A 267 8.67 6.92 13.90
CA GLY A 267 8.81 7.75 15.10
C GLY A 267 10.26 8.18 15.41
N LEU A 268 11.24 7.72 14.63
CA LEU A 268 12.65 8.05 14.80
C LEU A 268 13.14 9.01 13.70
N THR A 269 14.14 9.82 14.02
CA THR A 269 14.82 10.74 13.10
C THR A 269 16.28 10.32 12.95
N TYR A 270 16.73 10.16 11.71
CA TYR A 270 18.06 9.70 11.33
C TYR A 270 18.83 10.81 10.63
N GLN A 271 20.10 10.98 10.99
CA GLN A 271 21.04 11.80 10.23
C GLN A 271 21.62 10.96 9.10
N VAL A 272 21.45 11.40 7.85
CA VAL A 272 21.90 10.66 6.67
C VAL A 272 22.78 11.51 5.77
N SER A 273 23.74 10.88 5.07
CA SER A 273 24.54 11.57 4.07
C SER A 273 24.97 10.66 2.91
N GLY A 274 25.32 11.28 1.79
CA GLY A 274 26.17 10.60 0.80
C GLY A 274 27.55 10.30 1.37
N ASP A 275 28.28 9.42 0.69
CA ASP A 275 29.68 9.15 0.99
C ASP A 275 30.60 10.15 0.24
N PRO A 276 31.22 11.13 0.93
CA PRO A 276 32.04 12.16 0.30
C PRO A 276 33.42 11.65 -0.14
N ASP A 277 33.88 10.51 0.37
CA ASP A 277 35.19 9.95 0.05
C ASP A 277 35.07 8.70 -0.85
N GLY A 278 33.89 8.06 -0.86
CA GLY A 278 33.59 6.88 -1.66
C GLY A 278 33.13 7.11 -3.09
N TYR A 279 32.86 5.98 -3.75
CA TYR A 279 32.32 5.88 -5.10
C TYR A 279 30.80 5.90 -5.08
N THR A 280 30.20 6.91 -5.71
CA THR A 280 28.75 7.02 -5.89
C THR A 280 28.31 6.56 -7.27
N GLY A 281 27.08 6.08 -7.39
CA GLY A 281 26.46 5.75 -8.66
C GLY A 281 25.68 4.45 -8.62
N TYR A 282 25.03 4.12 -9.73
CA TYR A 282 24.11 2.98 -9.77
C TYR A 282 24.78 1.66 -9.37
N LYS A 283 26.01 1.39 -9.81
CA LYS A 283 26.69 0.12 -9.53
C LYS A 283 26.96 -0.08 -8.04
N THR A 284 27.49 0.93 -7.36
CA THR A 284 27.80 0.85 -5.92
C THR A 284 26.51 0.83 -5.09
N CYS A 285 25.54 1.67 -5.45
CA CYS A 285 24.22 1.63 -4.83
C CYS A 285 23.56 0.26 -4.98
N TYR A 286 23.63 -0.36 -6.16
CA TYR A 286 23.07 -1.69 -6.40
C TYR A 286 23.71 -2.75 -5.51
N GLN A 287 25.02 -2.64 -5.22
CA GLN A 287 25.70 -3.59 -4.33
C GLN A 287 25.24 -3.46 -2.88
N GLU A 288 24.95 -2.25 -2.40
CA GLU A 288 24.35 -2.04 -1.08
C GLU A 288 22.92 -2.60 -1.03
N VAL A 289 22.10 -2.23 -2.02
CA VAL A 289 20.73 -2.73 -2.18
C VAL A 289 20.65 -4.25 -2.27
N LEU A 290 21.58 -4.89 -2.99
CA LEU A 290 21.58 -6.34 -3.16
C LEU A 290 21.70 -7.08 -1.82
N LYS A 291 22.39 -6.50 -0.83
CA LYS A 291 22.49 -7.06 0.54
C LYS A 291 21.14 -7.05 1.27
N ALA A 292 20.26 -6.11 0.94
CA ALA A 292 18.93 -5.98 1.53
C ALA A 292 17.85 -6.81 0.82
N VAL A 293 18.19 -7.50 -0.28
CA VAL A 293 17.22 -8.24 -1.11
C VAL A 293 17.63 -9.71 -1.29
N LYS A 294 18.87 -9.95 -1.72
CA LYS A 294 19.32 -11.28 -2.15
C LYS A 294 19.36 -12.25 -0.98
N GLY A 295 18.72 -13.40 -1.14
CA GLY A 295 18.63 -14.44 -0.12
C GLY A 295 17.55 -14.20 0.94
N ILE A 296 16.89 -13.04 0.92
CA ILE A 296 15.74 -12.72 1.78
C ILE A 296 14.44 -12.95 1.00
N ILE A 297 14.41 -12.46 -0.25
CA ILE A 297 13.25 -12.60 -1.12
C ILE A 297 13.34 -13.91 -1.90
N HIS A 298 12.29 -14.72 -1.83
CA HIS A 298 12.16 -15.95 -2.61
C HIS A 298 11.75 -15.62 -4.06
N GLN A 299 12.43 -16.26 -5.01
CA GLN A 299 12.12 -16.17 -6.44
C GLN A 299 11.14 -17.30 -6.81
N PRO A 300 9.84 -17.02 -7.02
CA PRO A 300 8.92 -18.05 -7.49
C PRO A 300 9.34 -18.62 -8.84
N PHE A 301 9.17 -19.94 -9.01
CA PHE A 301 9.54 -20.64 -10.25
C PHE A 301 8.85 -20.06 -11.50
N GLU A 302 7.57 -19.68 -11.37
CA GLU A 302 6.79 -19.13 -12.47
C GLU A 302 6.55 -17.62 -12.28
N LEU A 303 7.28 -16.83 -13.06
CA LEU A 303 6.92 -15.47 -13.45
C LEU A 303 6.99 -15.37 -14.97
N GLU A 304 6.12 -16.11 -15.66
CA GLU A 304 6.05 -16.09 -17.11
C GLU A 304 5.51 -14.75 -17.66
N ASP A 305 5.94 -14.41 -18.88
CA ASP A 305 5.66 -13.13 -19.55
C ASP A 305 4.15 -12.85 -19.82
N ASN A 306 3.28 -13.86 -19.64
CA ASN A 306 1.85 -13.78 -20.00
C ASN A 306 0.92 -13.45 -18.81
N THR A 307 1.40 -13.40 -17.57
CA THR A 307 0.58 -12.98 -16.43
C THR A 307 0.72 -11.48 -16.22
N VAL A 308 -0.40 -10.76 -16.23
CA VAL A 308 -0.41 -9.31 -15.94
C VAL A 308 -0.33 -9.12 -14.43
N PHE A 309 0.69 -8.38 -13.99
CA PHE A 309 0.84 -7.96 -12.59
C PHE A 309 0.45 -6.49 -12.42
N TYR A 310 -0.44 -6.23 -11.47
CA TYR A 310 -0.73 -4.88 -11.00
C TYR A 310 0.23 -4.51 -9.88
N ALA A 311 0.97 -3.42 -10.06
CA ALA A 311 1.91 -2.90 -9.08
C ALA A 311 1.41 -1.56 -8.53
N PHE A 312 1.30 -1.43 -7.22
CA PHE A 312 0.75 -0.23 -6.57
C PHE A 312 1.53 0.14 -5.30
N SER A 313 1.03 1.11 -4.54
CA SER A 313 1.72 1.73 -3.40
C SER A 313 3.07 2.34 -3.84
N TYR A 314 4.20 2.04 -3.20
CA TYR A 314 5.48 2.67 -3.54
C TYR A 314 6.03 2.27 -4.92
N TYR A 315 5.57 1.17 -5.54
CA TYR A 315 5.87 0.94 -6.96
C TYR A 315 5.32 2.07 -7.83
N TYR A 316 4.11 2.53 -7.51
CA TYR A 316 3.44 3.63 -8.20
C TYR A 316 4.08 4.97 -7.84
N ASP A 317 4.16 5.30 -6.55
CA ASP A 317 4.62 6.60 -6.08
C ASP A 317 6.06 6.90 -6.55
N VAL A 318 6.97 5.92 -6.43
CA VAL A 318 8.37 6.11 -6.87
C VAL A 318 8.47 6.23 -8.39
N ALA A 319 7.62 5.52 -9.15
CA ALA A 319 7.59 5.66 -10.61
C ALA A 319 7.06 7.04 -11.06
N VAL A 320 6.10 7.62 -10.32
CA VAL A 320 5.64 9.00 -10.53
C VAL A 320 6.75 10.00 -10.19
N ASP A 321 7.39 9.87 -9.02
CA ASP A 321 8.50 10.74 -8.61
C ASP A 321 9.68 10.69 -9.59
N ALA A 322 9.90 9.53 -10.22
CA ALA A 322 10.91 9.36 -11.25
C ALA A 322 10.47 9.89 -12.64
N GLY A 323 9.20 10.25 -12.82
CA GLY A 323 8.62 10.66 -14.11
C GLY A 323 8.55 9.54 -15.13
N LEU A 324 8.36 8.28 -14.69
CA LEU A 324 8.13 7.13 -15.57
C LEU A 324 6.67 7.01 -16.01
N ILE A 325 5.75 7.47 -15.17
CA ILE A 325 4.30 7.44 -15.40
C ILE A 325 3.65 8.73 -14.92
N GLY A 326 2.43 9.01 -15.37
CA GLY A 326 1.61 10.10 -14.84
C GLY A 326 0.90 9.72 -13.54
N ASP A 327 0.64 10.72 -12.70
CA ASP A 327 0.02 10.63 -11.37
C ASP A 327 -1.51 10.44 -11.37
N VAL A 328 -2.16 10.60 -12.53
CA VAL A 328 -3.61 10.42 -12.69
C VAL A 328 -3.97 9.02 -13.19
N HIS A 329 -3.37 8.60 -14.32
CA HIS A 329 -3.77 7.36 -15.02
C HIS A 329 -2.82 6.19 -14.77
N GLY A 330 -1.66 6.43 -14.16
CA GLY A 330 -0.61 5.43 -14.06
C GLY A 330 0.00 5.07 -15.41
N GLY A 331 0.42 3.82 -15.57
CA GLY A 331 1.01 3.37 -16.84
C GLY A 331 1.51 1.95 -16.84
N ARG A 332 1.96 1.50 -18.01
CA ARG A 332 2.58 0.19 -18.22
C ARG A 332 4.07 0.37 -18.37
N LEU A 333 4.85 -0.29 -17.51
CA LEU A 333 6.30 -0.22 -17.52
C LEU A 333 6.88 -1.62 -17.62
N GLN A 334 8.01 -1.74 -18.28
CA GLN A 334 8.83 -2.94 -18.18
C GLN A 334 9.81 -2.82 -17.03
N VAL A 335 10.23 -3.96 -16.47
CA VAL A 335 11.25 -3.99 -15.41
C VAL A 335 12.54 -3.27 -15.85
N ARG A 336 12.90 -3.33 -17.15
CA ARG A 336 14.04 -2.57 -17.70
C ARG A 336 13.90 -1.05 -17.59
N ASP A 337 12.68 -0.51 -17.55
CA ASP A 337 12.45 0.94 -17.47
C ASP A 337 12.84 1.47 -16.09
N PHE A 338 12.52 0.73 -15.03
CA PHE A 338 13.00 1.03 -13.67
C PHE A 338 14.53 1.04 -13.62
N LYS A 339 15.18 0.03 -14.20
CA LYS A 339 16.64 -0.07 -14.25
C LYS A 339 17.28 1.10 -14.99
N LYS A 340 16.75 1.46 -16.16
CA LYS A 340 17.23 2.60 -16.96
C LYS A 340 17.13 3.88 -16.14
N LYS A 341 15.98 4.09 -15.51
CA LYS A 341 15.70 5.30 -14.72
C LYS A 341 16.50 5.36 -13.42
N ALA A 342 16.76 4.23 -12.76
CA ALA A 342 17.66 4.13 -11.62
C ALA A 342 19.08 4.59 -12.00
N LYS A 343 19.60 4.15 -13.15
CA LYS A 343 20.90 4.62 -13.66
C LYS A 343 20.92 6.12 -13.90
N GLU A 344 19.86 6.68 -14.49
CA GLU A 344 19.72 8.13 -14.69
C GLU A 344 19.70 8.87 -13.35
N ALA A 345 18.90 8.40 -12.38
CA ALA A 345 18.76 9.02 -11.07
C ALA A 345 20.08 9.01 -10.29
N CYS A 346 20.83 7.90 -10.34
CA CYS A 346 22.11 7.76 -9.64
C CYS A 346 23.28 8.49 -10.33
N SER A 347 23.14 8.89 -11.61
CA SER A 347 24.19 9.61 -12.34
C SER A 347 24.11 11.13 -12.14
N LYS A 348 22.96 11.65 -11.72
CA LYS A 348 22.76 13.09 -11.51
C LYS A 348 23.53 13.57 -10.28
N THR A 349 24.71 14.14 -10.49
CA THR A 349 25.45 14.90 -9.49
C THR A 349 24.91 16.33 -9.45
N THR A 350 23.96 16.61 -8.56
CA THR A 350 23.40 17.97 -8.46
C THR A 350 24.33 18.89 -7.66
N LYS A 351 24.55 20.12 -8.17
CA LYS A 351 25.20 21.22 -7.44
C LYS A 351 24.33 21.79 -6.31
N ARG A 352 23.04 21.44 -6.28
CA ARG A 352 22.04 21.83 -5.26
C ARG A 352 21.49 20.59 -4.57
N PRO A 353 20.93 20.70 -3.35
CA PRO A 353 20.23 19.60 -2.70
C PRO A 353 19.13 19.07 -3.66
N PRO A 354 19.12 17.77 -3.98
CA PRO A 354 18.08 17.21 -4.82
C PRO A 354 16.74 17.23 -4.08
N ALA A 355 15.65 17.53 -4.80
CA ALA A 355 14.29 17.49 -4.26
C ALA A 355 13.92 16.09 -3.71
N PHE A 356 14.49 15.04 -4.32
CA PHE A 356 14.29 13.65 -3.93
C PHE A 356 15.66 12.98 -3.68
N PRO A 357 16.27 13.16 -2.51
CA PRO A 357 17.61 12.64 -2.24
C PRO A 357 17.70 11.11 -2.26
N PHE A 358 16.59 10.42 -2.01
CA PHE A 358 16.51 8.97 -2.01
C PHE A 358 16.16 8.36 -3.38
N LEU A 359 15.89 9.14 -4.42
CA LEU A 359 15.36 8.61 -5.68
C LEU A 359 16.29 7.58 -6.34
N CYS A 360 17.62 7.78 -6.26
CA CYS A 360 18.59 6.77 -6.70
C CYS A 360 18.44 5.48 -5.91
N MET A 361 18.39 5.55 -4.58
CA MET A 361 18.21 4.41 -3.68
C MET A 361 16.90 3.68 -3.99
N ASP A 362 15.79 4.40 -4.06
CA ASP A 362 14.46 3.82 -4.20
C ASP A 362 14.29 3.11 -5.54
N MET A 363 14.71 3.74 -6.63
CA MET A 363 14.66 3.15 -7.97
C MET A 363 15.59 1.94 -8.09
N THR A 364 16.76 2.00 -7.46
CA THR A 364 17.70 0.87 -7.42
C THR A 364 17.13 -0.28 -6.60
N TYR A 365 16.48 0.02 -5.47
CA TYR A 365 15.79 -0.96 -4.64
C TYR A 365 14.66 -1.66 -5.40
N ILE A 366 13.74 -0.91 -6.01
CA ILE A 366 12.66 -1.48 -6.83
C ILE A 366 13.21 -2.34 -7.97
N THR A 367 14.27 -1.87 -8.65
CA THR A 367 14.92 -2.64 -9.71
C THR A 367 15.45 -3.98 -9.19
N CYS A 368 16.19 -3.96 -8.08
CA CYS A 368 16.76 -5.16 -7.48
C CYS A 368 15.69 -6.10 -6.93
N LEU A 369 14.65 -5.56 -6.28
CA LEU A 369 13.53 -6.33 -5.74
C LEU A 369 12.78 -7.07 -6.86
N LEU A 370 12.46 -6.39 -7.97
CA LEU A 370 11.78 -7.02 -9.10
C LEU A 370 12.66 -8.08 -9.77
N LYS A 371 13.93 -7.77 -10.01
CA LYS A 371 14.82 -8.64 -10.80
C LYS A 371 15.50 -9.73 -9.98
N ASP A 372 16.23 -9.36 -8.94
CA ASP A 372 17.02 -10.29 -8.13
C ASP A 372 16.25 -10.79 -6.89
N GLY A 373 15.18 -10.09 -6.50
CA GLY A 373 14.29 -10.54 -5.43
C GLY A 373 13.24 -11.52 -5.95
N PHE A 374 12.36 -11.08 -6.83
CA PHE A 374 11.28 -11.91 -7.37
C PHE A 374 11.67 -12.72 -8.61
N GLY A 375 12.67 -12.31 -9.38
CA GLY A 375 13.08 -13.04 -10.59
C GLY A 375 12.37 -12.59 -11.87
N PHE A 376 11.73 -11.42 -11.89
CA PHE A 376 11.11 -10.90 -13.11
C PHE A 376 12.14 -10.65 -14.20
N LYS A 377 11.77 -10.96 -15.45
CA LYS A 377 12.59 -10.64 -16.62
C LYS A 377 12.58 -9.15 -16.89
N GLU A 378 13.64 -8.63 -17.50
CA GLU A 378 13.73 -7.23 -17.90
C GLU A 378 12.62 -6.82 -18.91
N SER A 379 12.06 -7.79 -19.64
CA SER A 379 10.94 -7.61 -20.58
C SER A 379 9.55 -7.63 -19.93
N THR A 380 9.42 -8.12 -18.69
CA THR A 380 8.11 -8.29 -18.03
C THR A 380 7.43 -6.94 -17.87
N VAL A 381 6.17 -6.85 -18.29
CA VAL A 381 5.35 -5.64 -18.21
C VAL A 381 4.53 -5.65 -16.92
N LEU A 382 4.64 -4.58 -16.15
CA LEU A 382 3.86 -4.31 -14.95
C LEU A 382 2.84 -3.20 -15.24
N GLN A 383 1.62 -3.38 -14.76
CA GLN A 383 0.56 -2.37 -14.80
C GLN A 383 0.58 -1.57 -13.50
N LEU A 384 1.09 -0.34 -13.54
CA LEU A 384 1.13 0.55 -12.37
C LEU A 384 -0.16 1.36 -12.30
N SER A 385 -0.94 1.17 -11.24
CA SER A 385 -2.24 1.83 -11.09
C SER A 385 -2.50 2.21 -9.64
N LYS A 386 -2.71 3.50 -9.37
CA LYS A 386 -3.18 3.98 -8.07
C LYS A 386 -4.65 3.67 -7.84
N LYS A 387 -5.44 3.75 -8.91
CA LYS A 387 -6.87 3.43 -8.91
C LYS A 387 -7.23 2.54 -10.09
N VAL A 388 -8.19 1.65 -9.88
CA VAL A 388 -8.86 0.87 -10.93
C VAL A 388 -10.35 1.13 -10.81
N ASN A 389 -10.99 1.60 -11.89
CA ASN A 389 -12.40 1.99 -11.90
C ASN A 389 -12.77 2.98 -10.76
N ASN A 390 -11.92 4.00 -10.56
CA ASN A 390 -12.01 5.02 -9.50
C ASN A 390 -11.85 4.54 -8.04
N VAL A 391 -11.52 3.25 -7.84
CA VAL A 391 -11.30 2.65 -6.53
C VAL A 391 -9.81 2.51 -6.25
N GLU A 392 -9.37 2.85 -5.04
CA GLU A 392 -7.97 2.74 -4.61
C GLU A 392 -7.44 1.31 -4.73
N SER A 393 -6.31 1.16 -5.41
CA SER A 393 -5.56 -0.10 -5.49
C SER A 393 -4.94 -0.41 -4.14
N SER A 394 -5.64 -1.20 -3.33
CA SER A 394 -5.23 -1.61 -1.99
C SER A 394 -5.91 -2.93 -1.59
N TRP A 395 -5.65 -3.43 -0.39
CA TRP A 395 -6.34 -4.59 0.18
C TRP A 395 -7.72 -4.24 0.79
N ALA A 396 -8.06 -2.96 0.95
CA ALA A 396 -9.20 -2.51 1.75
C ALA A 396 -10.56 -3.02 1.24
N LEU A 397 -10.78 -3.02 -0.08
CA LEU A 397 -12.02 -3.52 -0.66
C LEU A 397 -12.15 -5.04 -0.44
N GLY A 398 -11.08 -5.79 -0.66
CA GLY A 398 -11.02 -7.22 -0.42
C GLY A 398 -11.32 -7.56 1.03
N ALA A 399 -10.82 -6.77 2.00
CA ALA A 399 -11.14 -6.94 3.42
C ALA A 399 -12.62 -6.75 3.72
N ILE A 400 -13.28 -5.78 3.07
CA ILE A 400 -14.72 -5.57 3.20
C ILE A 400 -15.52 -6.72 2.59
N LEU A 401 -15.09 -7.22 1.42
CA LEU A 401 -15.71 -8.40 0.82
C LEU A 401 -15.55 -9.63 1.72
N ASP A 402 -14.37 -9.85 2.31
CA ASP A 402 -14.11 -10.91 3.28
C ASP A 402 -15.02 -10.78 4.50
N HIS A 403 -15.20 -9.56 5.04
CA HIS A 403 -16.08 -9.32 6.18
C HIS A 403 -17.54 -9.72 5.91
N PHE A 404 -18.08 -9.38 4.73
CA PHE A 404 -19.49 -9.67 4.41
C PHE A 404 -19.74 -11.10 3.90
N TYR A 405 -18.77 -11.70 3.22
CA TYR A 405 -18.96 -12.97 2.52
C TYR A 405 -18.17 -14.14 3.13
N ASN A 406 -17.37 -13.88 4.18
CA ASN A 406 -16.55 -14.86 4.90
C ASN A 406 -15.80 -15.81 3.95
N LEU A 407 -14.76 -15.31 3.30
CA LEU A 407 -14.07 -16.01 2.20
C LEU A 407 -13.18 -17.17 2.68
N ASN A 408 -13.28 -17.56 3.95
CA ASN A 408 -12.55 -18.68 4.57
C ASN A 408 -11.06 -18.70 4.20
N ILE A 409 -10.41 -17.55 4.27
CA ILE A 409 -8.98 -17.41 3.97
C ILE A 409 -8.18 -18.19 5.03
N ARG A 410 -7.40 -19.18 4.59
CA ARG A 410 -6.59 -20.08 5.41
C ARG A 410 -5.13 -20.01 5.05
#